data_AF-A0A7V9M5C3-F1
#
_entry.id   AF-A0A7V9M5C3-F1
#
_cell.length_a   1.000
_cell.length_b   1.000
_cell.length_c   1.000
_cell.angle_alpha   90.00
_cell.angle_beta   90.00
_cell.angle_gamma   90.00
#
_symmetry.space_group_name_H-M   'P 1'
#
loop_
_entity.id
_entity.type
_entity.pdbx_description
1 polymer ?
#
loop_
_entity_poly.entity_id
_entity_poly.type
_entity_poly.pdbx_seq_one_letter_code
_entity_poly.pdbx_strand_id
1 'polypeptide(L)'
;MAHANTAVPESGAIEVRGFTRGAFILRGALAVGAVYGAGTIGPFVKQAVAQDAESSGDVEILNFALTLEYVEAEFYRQALELDLSSGVMALAQTLGTHERDHIAALKETIDVVGGTPTDEPQVSFPIRDERSFLELAQTLEETGVS
;
A
#
# COMPACT_ATOMS: atom_id res chain seq x y z
N MET A 1 54.44 15.94 11.92
CA MET A 1 53.12 15.35 12.19
C MET A 1 52.14 16.49 12.43
N ALA A 2 51.24 16.73 11.48
CA ALA A 2 50.10 17.63 11.64
C ALA A 2 49.01 17.05 10.75
N HIS A 3 47.99 16.47 11.39
CA HIS A 3 46.86 15.84 10.70
C HIS A 3 46.00 16.91 10.06
N ALA A 4 45.85 16.83 8.74
CA ALA A 4 44.88 17.61 8.00
C ALA A 4 43.47 17.16 8.40
N ASN A 5 42.73 18.07 9.04
CA ASN A 5 41.30 17.94 9.30
C ASN A 5 40.57 17.88 7.96
N THR A 6 40.29 16.67 7.48
CA THR A 6 39.48 16.46 6.28
C THR A 6 38.04 16.67 6.68
N ALA A 7 37.54 17.86 6.34
CA ALA A 7 36.12 18.16 6.37
C ALA A 7 35.38 17.06 5.60
N VAL A 8 34.59 16.28 6.33
CA VAL A 8 33.58 15.41 5.73
C VAL A 8 32.63 16.34 4.97
N PRO A 9 32.48 16.20 3.65
CA PRO A 9 31.48 16.98 2.93
C PRO A 9 30.12 16.54 3.47
N GLU A 10 29.39 17.49 4.05
CA GLU A 10 27.99 17.28 4.40
C GLU A 10 27.28 16.84 3.13
N SER A 11 26.83 15.58 3.11
CA SER A 11 26.04 15.03 2.02
C SER A 11 24.79 15.87 1.93
N GLY A 12 24.82 16.80 0.96
CA GLY A 12 23.77 17.75 0.67
C GLY A 12 22.45 17.02 0.65
N ALA A 13 21.49 17.62 1.37
CA ALA A 13 20.10 17.26 1.32
C ALA A 13 19.66 17.20 -0.14
N ILE A 14 19.60 15.99 -0.69
CA ILE A 14 18.72 15.71 -1.81
C ILE A 14 17.34 15.61 -1.16
N GLU A 15 16.72 16.77 -1.00
CA GLU A 15 15.32 16.88 -0.66
C GLU A 15 14.55 16.38 -1.89
N VAL A 16 14.19 15.09 -1.87
CA VAL A 16 13.17 14.55 -2.78
C VAL A 16 11.84 15.14 -2.30
N ARG A 17 11.54 16.36 -2.74
CA ARG A 17 10.26 17.02 -2.47
C ARG A 17 9.13 16.10 -2.92
N GLY A 18 8.34 15.65 -1.95
CA GLY A 18 7.19 14.77 -2.15
C GLY A 18 7.15 13.57 -1.21
N PHE A 19 8.27 13.20 -0.59
CA PHE A 19 8.32 12.10 0.38
C PHE A 19 9.03 12.57 1.65
N THR A 20 8.31 12.57 2.78
CA THR A 20 8.94 12.72 4.09
C THR A 20 9.89 11.55 4.31
N ARG A 21 11.00 11.81 5.02
CA ARG A 21 12.03 10.78 5.24
C ARG A 21 11.46 9.58 6.00
N GLY A 22 10.44 9.78 6.84
CA GLY A 22 9.69 8.71 7.47
C GLY A 22 8.78 7.95 6.53
N ALA A 23 8.15 8.57 5.53
CA ALA A 23 7.37 7.86 4.51
C ALA A 23 8.24 6.90 3.67
N PHE A 24 9.50 7.29 3.37
CA PHE A 24 10.46 6.39 2.71
C PHE A 24 10.89 5.22 3.62
N ILE A 25 11.14 5.50 4.90
CA ILE A 25 11.53 4.48 5.89
C ILE A 25 10.36 3.53 6.20
N LEU A 26 9.13 4.03 6.29
CA LEU A 26 7.91 3.24 6.51
C LEU A 26 7.64 2.32 5.32
N ARG A 27 7.67 2.85 4.08
CA ARG A 27 7.55 2.02 2.87
C ARG A 27 8.64 0.96 2.79
N GLY A 28 9.88 1.32 3.13
CA GLY A 28 10.99 0.37 3.20
C GLY A 28 10.78 -0.71 4.27
N ALA A 29 10.27 -0.34 5.44
CA ALA A 29 10.00 -1.26 6.55
C ALA A 29 8.82 -2.20 6.26
N LEU A 30 7.76 -1.72 5.62
CA LEU A 30 6.61 -2.54 5.18
C LEU A 30 7.04 -3.54 4.11
N ALA A 31 7.81 -3.11 3.11
CA ALA A 31 8.36 -4.00 2.08
C ALA A 31 9.27 -5.09 2.67
N VAL A 32 10.10 -4.76 3.66
CA VAL A 32 10.96 -5.74 4.35
C VAL A 32 10.15 -6.65 5.29
N GLY A 33 9.12 -6.12 5.97
CA GLY A 33 8.22 -6.88 6.82
C GLY A 33 7.41 -7.93 6.05
N ALA A 34 6.97 -7.59 4.83
CA ALA A 34 6.29 -8.51 3.92
C ALA A 34 7.20 -9.67 3.46
N VAL A 35 8.51 -9.44 3.33
CA VAL A 35 9.46 -10.47 2.87
C VAL A 35 9.96 -11.38 4.00
N TYR A 36 10.07 -10.89 5.24
CA TYR A 36 10.71 -11.64 6.34
C TYR A 36 9.82 -11.97 7.55
N GLY A 37 8.54 -11.55 7.53
CA GLY A 37 7.59 -11.78 8.62
C GLY A 37 7.72 -10.74 9.74
N ALA A 38 6.57 -10.26 10.23
CA ALA A 38 6.41 -9.08 11.09
C ALA A 38 7.12 -9.11 12.48
N GLY A 39 7.76 -10.22 12.86
CA GLY A 39 8.19 -10.48 14.24
C GLY A 39 9.50 -9.82 14.71
N THR A 40 10.41 -9.41 13.81
CA THR A 40 11.81 -9.09 14.20
C THR A 40 12.16 -7.60 14.19
N ILE A 41 11.30 -6.72 13.65
CA ILE A 41 11.56 -5.28 13.49
C ILE A 41 10.55 -4.36 14.21
N GLY A 42 9.55 -4.93 14.88
CA GLY A 42 8.44 -4.19 15.52
C GLY A 42 8.81 -2.99 16.41
N PRO A 43 9.86 -3.02 17.24
CA PRO A 43 10.20 -1.88 18.11
C PRO A 43 10.76 -0.67 17.36
N PHE A 44 11.56 -0.89 16.32
CA PHE A 44 12.19 0.18 15.54
C PHE A 44 11.22 0.81 14.54
N VAL A 45 10.29 0.01 14.00
CA VAL A 45 9.20 0.51 13.14
C VAL A 45 8.24 1.38 13.94
N LYS A 46 7.81 0.95 15.13
CA LYS A 46 6.89 1.75 15.97
C LYS A 46 7.45 3.13 16.33
N GLN A 47 8.74 3.22 16.63
CA GLN A 47 9.35 4.48 17.05
C GLN A 47 9.65 5.43 15.87
N ALA A 48 9.97 4.89 14.69
CA ALA A 48 10.13 5.68 13.47
C ALA A 48 8.77 6.18 12.92
N VAL A 49 7.71 5.38 13.04
CA VAL A 49 6.35 5.75 12.63
C VAL A 49 5.76 6.80 13.57
N ALA A 50 5.95 6.65 14.89
CA ALA A 50 5.45 7.60 15.87
C ALA A 50 6.12 8.98 15.82
N GLN A 51 7.29 9.12 15.18
CA GLN A 51 8.00 10.40 15.09
C GLN A 51 7.68 11.23 13.84
N ASP A 52 7.06 10.64 12.80
CA ASP A 52 6.78 11.33 11.52
C ASP A 52 5.27 11.44 11.21
N ALA A 53 4.40 10.78 11.97
CA ALA A 53 2.93 10.73 11.78
C ALA A 53 2.14 11.97 12.25
N GLU A 54 2.76 13.15 12.26
CA GLU A 54 2.12 14.40 12.72
C GLU A 54 1.48 15.21 11.56
N SER A 55 1.43 14.68 10.33
CA SER A 55 0.78 15.35 9.20
C SER A 55 -0.56 14.69 8.88
N SER A 56 -1.67 15.43 9.05
CA SER A 56 -3.03 14.98 8.68
C SER A 56 -3.13 14.53 7.21
N GLY A 57 -2.21 14.99 6.35
CA GLY A 57 -2.13 14.59 4.95
C GLY A 57 -1.70 13.13 4.74
N ASP A 58 -0.89 12.55 5.61
CA ASP A 58 -0.47 11.14 5.46
C ASP A 58 -1.63 10.18 5.73
N VAL A 59 -2.48 10.50 6.71
CA VAL A 59 -3.70 9.72 7.01
C VAL A 59 -4.72 9.83 5.87
N GLU A 60 -4.85 10.99 5.24
CA GLU A 60 -5.73 11.17 4.08
C GLU A 60 -5.25 10.33 2.88
N ILE A 61 -3.94 10.32 2.60
CA ILE A 61 -3.36 9.49 1.53
C ILE A 61 -3.54 8.00 1.82
N LEU A 62 -3.32 7.55 3.05
CA LEU A 62 -3.53 6.15 3.43
C LEU A 62 -5.00 5.74 3.30
N ASN A 63 -5.94 6.61 3.68
CA ASN A 63 -7.37 6.36 3.51
C ASN A 63 -7.81 6.38 2.04
N PHE A 64 -7.19 7.22 1.21
CA PHE A 64 -7.40 7.19 -0.23
C PHE A 64 -6.94 5.84 -0.81
N ALA A 65 -5.73 5.39 -0.47
CA ALA A 65 -5.24 4.06 -0.87
C ALA A 65 -6.17 2.95 -0.38
N LEU A 66 -6.58 2.97 0.89
CA LEU A 66 -7.51 1.99 1.46
C LEU A 66 -8.84 1.93 0.69
N THR A 67 -9.33 3.08 0.20
CA THR A 67 -10.53 3.12 -0.63
C THR A 67 -10.33 2.40 -1.96
N LEU A 68 -9.18 2.57 -2.62
CA LEU A 68 -8.87 1.89 -3.87
C LEU A 68 -8.80 0.37 -3.67
N GLU A 69 -8.12 -0.09 -2.62
CA GLU A 69 -8.02 -1.52 -2.32
C GLU A 69 -9.40 -2.15 -2.06
N TYR A 70 -10.32 -1.44 -1.38
CA TYR A 70 -11.70 -1.91 -1.24
C TYR A 70 -12.42 -2.05 -2.58
N VAL A 71 -12.24 -1.08 -3.49
CA VAL A 71 -12.84 -1.11 -4.83
C VAL A 71 -12.34 -2.31 -5.62
N GLU A 72 -11.04 -2.60 -5.58
CA GLU A 72 -10.42 -3.73 -6.27
C GLU A 72 -10.79 -5.07 -5.63
N ALA A 73 -10.82 -5.15 -4.29
CA ALA A 73 -11.25 -6.34 -3.59
C ALA A 73 -12.70 -6.72 -3.94
N GLU A 74 -13.61 -5.74 -4.00
CA GLU A 74 -15.01 -5.97 -4.40
C GLU A 74 -15.14 -6.32 -5.89
N PHE A 75 -14.30 -5.73 -6.74
CA PHE A 75 -14.23 -6.07 -8.16
C PHE A 75 -13.88 -7.55 -8.36
N TYR A 76 -12.82 -8.02 -7.71
CA TYR A 76 -12.42 -9.43 -7.76
C TYR A 76 -13.47 -10.33 -7.13
N ARG A 77 -14.11 -9.92 -6.03
CA ARG A 77 -15.21 -10.68 -5.42
C ARG A 77 -16.37 -10.91 -6.41
N GLN A 78 -16.78 -9.87 -7.14
CA GLN A 78 -17.82 -9.99 -8.18
C GLN A 78 -17.37 -10.84 -9.36
N ALA A 79 -16.09 -10.77 -9.75
CA ALA A 79 -15.56 -11.58 -10.86
C ALA A 79 -15.64 -13.08 -10.58
N LEU A 80 -15.49 -13.51 -9.31
CA LEU A 80 -15.60 -14.92 -8.91
C LEU A 80 -17.02 -15.50 -9.06
N GLU A 81 -18.03 -14.67 -9.29
CA GLU A 81 -19.40 -15.11 -9.58
C GLU A 81 -19.63 -15.40 -11.07
N LEU A 82 -18.69 -15.05 -11.94
CA LEU A 82 -18.77 -15.26 -13.39
C LEU A 82 -18.25 -16.65 -13.80
N ASP A 83 -18.67 -17.09 -14.99
CA ASP A 83 -18.10 -18.28 -15.64
C ASP A 83 -16.76 -17.92 -16.30
N LEU A 84 -15.69 -17.98 -15.50
CA LEU A 84 -14.32 -17.68 -15.93
C LEU A 84 -13.58 -18.97 -16.30
N SER A 85 -12.69 -18.87 -17.28
CA SER A 85 -11.72 -19.91 -17.57
C SER A 85 -10.83 -20.18 -16.35
N SER A 86 -10.40 -21.43 -16.17
CA SER A 86 -9.65 -21.85 -14.98
C SER A 86 -8.42 -20.99 -14.64
N GLY A 87 -7.68 -20.52 -15.67
CA GLY A 87 -6.54 -19.63 -15.47
C GLY A 87 -6.94 -18.24 -14.97
N VAL A 88 -8.02 -17.68 -15.51
CA VAL A 88 -8.54 -16.36 -15.12
C VAL A 88 -9.18 -16.43 -13.73
N MET A 89 -9.91 -17.51 -13.42
CA MET A 89 -10.43 -17.76 -12.07
C MET A 89 -9.31 -17.81 -11.03
N ALA A 90 -8.23 -18.56 -11.30
CA ALA A 90 -7.09 -18.64 -10.38
C ALA A 90 -6.39 -17.29 -10.19
N LEU A 91 -6.29 -16.49 -11.27
CA LEU A 91 -5.74 -15.14 -11.21
C LEU A 91 -6.63 -14.22 -10.35
N ALA A 92 -7.93 -14.18 -10.60
CA ALA A 92 -8.88 -13.36 -9.83
C ALA A 92 -8.88 -13.72 -8.32
N GLN A 93 -8.75 -15.00 -7.98
CA GLN A 93 -8.61 -15.44 -6.59
C GLN A 93 -7.31 -14.95 -5.96
N THR A 94 -6.21 -14.97 -6.71
CA THR A 94 -4.89 -14.54 -6.25
C THR A 94 -4.89 -13.04 -5.99
N LEU A 95 -5.31 -12.23 -6.97
CA LEU A 95 -5.35 -10.77 -6.85
C LEU A 95 -6.35 -10.33 -5.77
N GLY A 96 -7.56 -10.89 -5.75
CA GLY A 96 -8.50 -10.64 -4.66
C GLY A 96 -7.96 -11.01 -3.27
N THR A 97 -6.98 -11.92 -3.17
CA THR A 97 -6.30 -12.20 -1.90
C THR A 97 -5.27 -11.12 -1.56
N HIS A 98 -4.49 -10.66 -2.54
CA HIS A 98 -3.57 -9.54 -2.34
C HIS A 98 -4.30 -8.30 -1.84
N GLU A 99 -5.44 -7.93 -2.45
CA GLU A 99 -6.13 -6.70 -2.05
C GLU A 99 -6.68 -6.78 -0.62
N ARG A 100 -7.09 -7.97 -0.16
CA ARG A 100 -7.48 -8.17 1.25
C ARG A 100 -6.29 -8.05 2.20
N ASP A 101 -5.12 -8.54 1.80
CA ASP A 101 -3.89 -8.41 2.59
C ASP A 101 -3.44 -6.93 2.63
N HIS A 102 -3.56 -6.20 1.52
CA HIS A 102 -3.31 -4.75 1.44
C HIS A 102 -4.27 -3.96 2.34
N ILE A 103 -5.57 -4.24 2.29
CA ILE A 103 -6.58 -3.64 3.19
C ILE A 103 -6.16 -3.84 4.65
N ALA A 104 -5.80 -5.06 5.05
CA ALA A 104 -5.39 -5.35 6.42
C ALA A 104 -4.16 -4.54 6.83
N ALA A 105 -3.13 -4.47 5.98
CA ALA A 105 -1.92 -3.71 6.23
C ALA A 105 -2.17 -2.19 6.30
N LEU A 106 -3.02 -1.65 5.44
CA LEU A 106 -3.38 -0.23 5.43
C LEU A 106 -4.18 0.15 6.68
N LYS A 107 -5.16 -0.67 7.08
CA LYS A 107 -5.93 -0.44 8.30
C LYS A 107 -5.03 -0.43 9.53
N GLU A 108 -4.15 -1.42 9.66
CA GLU A 108 -3.17 -1.47 10.76
C GLU A 108 -2.25 -0.24 10.74
N THR A 109 -1.76 0.16 9.56
CA THR A 109 -0.89 1.33 9.43
C THR A 109 -1.62 2.61 9.86
N ILE A 110 -2.86 2.82 9.39
CA ILE A 110 -3.69 3.97 9.74
C ILE A 110 -3.92 4.03 11.25
N ASP A 111 -4.24 2.90 11.88
CA ASP A 111 -4.42 2.82 13.34
C ASP A 111 -3.12 3.16 14.10
N VAL A 112 -1.97 2.66 13.64
CA VAL A 112 -0.65 2.92 14.26
C VAL A 112 -0.25 4.39 14.16
N VAL A 113 -0.59 5.07 13.06
CA VAL A 113 -0.35 6.51 12.89
C VAL A 113 -1.41 7.40 13.56
N GLY A 114 -2.35 6.81 14.30
CA GLY A 114 -3.40 7.55 15.03
C GLY A 114 -4.53 8.07 14.14
N GLY A 115 -4.61 7.61 12.89
CA GLY A 115 -5.74 7.87 12.00
C GLY A 115 -6.92 6.95 12.29
N THR A 116 -8.02 7.16 11.56
CA THR A 116 -9.17 6.25 11.56
C THR A 116 -9.32 5.68 10.16
N PRO A 117 -9.31 4.35 9.97
CA PRO A 117 -9.53 3.74 8.68
C PRO A 117 -10.93 4.06 8.15
N THR A 118 -11.02 4.41 6.87
CA THR A 118 -12.30 4.66 6.21
C THR A 118 -13.12 3.38 6.09
N ASP A 119 -14.44 3.55 6.10
CA ASP A 119 -15.37 2.47 5.83
C ASP A 119 -15.31 2.04 4.37
N GLU A 120 -15.62 0.76 4.14
CA GLU A 120 -15.69 0.16 2.82
C GLU A 120 -16.85 0.78 2.00
N PRO A 121 -16.58 1.31 0.80
CA PRO A 121 -17.62 1.85 -0.06
C PRO A 121 -18.44 0.74 -0.70
N GLN A 122 -19.73 0.99 -0.93
CA GLN A 122 -20.55 0.10 -1.74
C GLN A 122 -20.33 0.42 -3.22
N VAL A 123 -19.68 -0.50 -3.94
CA VAL A 123 -19.41 -0.37 -5.37
C VAL A 123 -19.93 -1.57 -6.16
N SER A 124 -20.32 -1.33 -7.41
CA SER A 124 -20.82 -2.37 -8.31
C SER A 124 -20.23 -2.18 -9.69
N PHE A 125 -19.81 -3.27 -10.33
CA PHE A 125 -19.16 -3.21 -11.63
C PHE A 125 -20.06 -3.78 -12.73
N PRO A 126 -20.07 -3.19 -13.93
CA PRO A 126 -20.86 -3.68 -15.05
C PRO A 126 -20.21 -4.89 -15.75
N ILE A 127 -19.61 -5.82 -14.99
CA ILE A 127 -19.01 -7.05 -15.51
C ILE A 127 -20.07 -8.14 -15.67
N ARG A 128 -20.02 -8.85 -16.79
CA ARG A 128 -21.04 -9.86 -17.16
C ARG A 128 -20.45 -11.15 -17.69
N ASP A 129 -19.22 -11.08 -18.19
CA ASP A 129 -18.47 -12.17 -18.78
C ASP A 129 -16.95 -11.94 -18.62
N GLU A 130 -16.15 -12.98 -18.85
CA GLU A 130 -14.69 -12.93 -18.73
C GLU A 130 -14.05 -11.77 -19.53
N ARG A 131 -14.57 -11.47 -20.72
CA ARG A 131 -14.04 -10.38 -21.56
C ARG A 131 -14.25 -9.02 -20.89
N SER A 132 -15.48 -8.73 -20.44
CA SER A 132 -15.78 -7.48 -19.73
C SER A 132 -15.01 -7.36 -18.40
N PHE A 133 -14.74 -8.48 -17.74
CA PHE A 133 -13.88 -8.52 -16.56
C PHE A 133 -12.43 -8.16 -16.91
N LEU A 134 -11.81 -8.83 -17.89
CA LEU A 134 -10.40 -8.60 -18.24
C LEU A 134 -10.14 -7.17 -18.75
N GLU A 135 -11.06 -6.60 -19.53
CA GLU A 135 -10.97 -5.20 -20.00
C GLU A 135 -10.94 -4.21 -18.82
N LEU A 136 -11.79 -4.44 -17.82
CA LEU A 136 -11.87 -3.56 -16.65
C LEU A 136 -10.74 -3.82 -15.65
N ALA A 137 -10.32 -5.08 -15.47
CA ALA A 137 -9.20 -5.46 -14.61
C ALA A 137 -7.92 -4.73 -15.03
N GLN A 138 -7.63 -4.68 -16.33
CA GLN A 138 -6.48 -3.92 -16.84
C GLN A 138 -6.55 -2.43 -16.46
N THR A 139 -7.74 -1.83 -16.52
CA THR A 139 -7.91 -0.41 -16.17
C THR A 139 -7.69 -0.17 -14.67
N LEU A 140 -8.20 -1.06 -13.81
CA LEU A 140 -8.07 -0.93 -12.36
C LEU A 140 -6.63 -1.16 -11.88
N GLU A 141 -5.96 -2.19 -12.39
CA GLU A 141 -4.55 -2.49 -12.04
C GLU A 141 -3.59 -1.35 -12.44
N GLU A 142 -3.86 -0.64 -13.54
CA GLU A 142 -3.08 0.54 -13.94
C GLU A 142 -3.30 1.73 -12.97
N THR A 143 -4.44 1.78 -12.28
CA THR A 143 -4.75 2.83 -11.29
C THR A 143 -4.16 2.56 -9.90
N GLY A 144 -3.99 1.31 -9.48
CA GLY A 144 -3.37 0.95 -8.19
C GLY A 144 -1.85 1.21 -8.10
N VAL A 145 -1.17 1.36 -9.24
CA VAL A 145 0.31 1.51 -9.33
C VAL A 145 0.76 2.96 -9.60
N SER A 146 -0.16 3.91 -9.84
CA SER A 146 0.14 5.30 -10.25
C SER A 146 0.31 6.30 -9.11
#